data_AF-A0A257MB08-F1
#
_entry.id   AF-A0A257MB08-F1
#
_cell.length_a   1.000
_cell.length_b   1.000
_cell.length_c   1.000
_cell.angle_alpha   90.00
_cell.angle_beta   90.00
_cell.angle_gamma   90.00
#
_symmetry.space_group_name_H-M   'P 1'
#
loop_
_entity.id
_entity.type
_entity.pdbx_description
1 polymer ?
#
loop_
_entity_poly.entity_id
_entity_poly.type
_entity_poly.pdbx_seq_one_letter_code
_entity_poly.pdbx_strand_id
1 'polypeptide(L)'
;MKVTLLGTGDAIGTPKIGCKCPACMDALRGGRSRRMRFSVLIESDEEDGRVLVDSSPDLRWQLLKKDLSSVDGVIWTHAHYDHYAGFAISTSSPRSGMMWLPISPLRSRECSSPSFRSIIRHWRRWGCELTTARRWLS
;
A
#
# COMPACT_ATOMS: atom_id res chain seq x y z
N MET A 1 15.18 -7.54 4.22
CA MET A 1 13.85 -6.99 3.90
C MET A 1 13.33 -6.29 5.13
N LYS A 2 12.79 -5.09 4.98
CA LYS A 2 12.24 -4.31 6.08
C LYS A 2 10.75 -4.05 5.86
N VAL A 3 9.95 -4.30 6.90
CA VAL A 3 8.50 -4.07 6.88
C VAL A 3 8.18 -2.99 7.90
N THR A 4 7.51 -1.93 7.45
CA THR A 4 7.10 -0.80 8.28
C THR A 4 5.57 -0.69 8.28
N LEU A 5 4.97 -0.80 9.47
CA LEU A 5 3.55 -0.51 9.66
C LEU A 5 3.34 1.01 9.66
N LEU A 6 2.83 1.55 8.55
CA LEU A 6 2.54 2.98 8.42
C LEU A 6 1.26 3.34 9.18
N GLY A 7 0.27 2.45 9.18
CA GLY A 7 -0.95 2.56 9.98
C GLY A 7 -1.47 1.20 10.40
N THR A 8 -2.17 1.19 11.54
CA THR A 8 -2.65 -0.04 12.21
C THR A 8 -4.06 0.12 12.78
N GLY A 9 -4.79 1.13 12.31
CA GLY A 9 -6.17 1.42 12.68
C GLY A 9 -7.17 0.72 11.75
N ASP A 10 -8.42 0.68 12.21
CA ASP A 10 -9.57 0.30 11.38
C ASP A 10 -9.87 1.39 10.34
N ALA A 11 -10.93 1.20 9.53
CA ALA A 11 -11.34 2.14 8.49
C ALA A 11 -11.55 3.58 8.98
N ILE A 12 -11.94 3.75 10.25
CA ILE A 12 -12.16 5.06 10.87
C ILE A 12 -10.86 5.63 11.43
N GLY A 13 -9.99 4.77 11.95
CA GLY A 13 -8.82 5.15 12.73
C GLY A 13 -9.15 5.43 14.20
N THR A 14 -8.11 5.78 14.96
CA THR A 14 -8.24 6.16 16.37
C THR A 14 -7.50 7.49 16.61
N PRO A 15 -8.18 8.53 17.13
CA PRO A 15 -9.50 8.53 17.77
C PRO A 15 -10.70 8.57 16.80
N LYS A 16 -11.85 8.08 17.27
CA LYS A 16 -13.14 8.23 16.57
C LYS A 16 -13.78 9.58 16.95
N ILE A 17 -14.35 10.26 15.96
CA ILE A 17 -15.01 11.57 16.16
C ILE A 17 -16.09 11.44 17.25
N GLY A 18 -16.00 12.27 18.28
CA GLY A 18 -16.96 12.30 19.40
C GLY A 18 -16.82 11.17 20.44
N CYS A 19 -15.94 10.18 20.24
CA CYS A 19 -15.78 9.07 21.17
C CYS A 19 -14.92 9.46 22.39
N LYS A 20 -15.41 9.16 23.60
CA LYS A 20 -14.73 9.43 24.88
C LYS A 20 -14.20 8.18 25.60
N CYS A 21 -14.09 7.04 24.90
CA CYS A 21 -13.54 5.83 25.51
C CYS A 21 -12.05 6.03 25.88
N PRO A 22 -11.49 5.22 26.80
CA PRO A 22 -10.11 5.38 27.25
C PRO A 22 -9.09 5.43 26.10
N ALA A 23 -9.24 4.60 25.07
CA ALA A 23 -8.34 4.58 23.92
C ALA A 23 -8.43 5.85 23.05
N CYS A 24 -9.63 6.39 22.84
CA CYS A 24 -9.78 7.65 22.09
C CYS A 24 -9.24 8.84 22.89
N MET A 25 -9.46 8.85 24.21
CA MET A 25 -8.91 9.88 25.10
C MET A 25 -7.38 9.82 25.17
N ASP A 26 -6.78 8.63 25.19
CA ASP A 26 -5.32 8.45 25.08
C ASP A 26 -4.80 8.96 23.74
N ALA A 27 -5.44 8.57 22.63
CA ALA A 27 -5.05 8.99 21.29
C ALA A 27 -5.11 10.51 21.09
N LEU A 28 -6.13 11.18 21.65
CA LEU A 28 -6.28 12.64 21.60
C LEU A 28 -5.14 13.37 22.33
N ARG A 29 -4.58 12.76 23.38
CA ARG A 29 -3.41 13.31 24.11
C ARG A 29 -2.07 12.95 23.47
N GLY A 30 -2.08 12.33 22.30
CA GLY A 30 -0.86 11.87 21.62
C GLY A 30 -0.30 10.55 22.18
N GLY A 31 -1.11 9.80 22.93
CA GLY A 31 -0.72 8.50 23.46
C GLY A 31 -0.62 7.39 22.41
N ARG A 32 -0.33 6.19 22.89
CA ARG A 32 -0.06 5.01 22.05
C ARG A 32 -1.29 4.49 21.30
N SER A 33 -2.50 4.86 21.72
CA SER A 33 -3.74 4.45 21.07
C SER A 33 -4.00 5.18 19.75
N ARG A 34 -3.22 6.21 19.39
CA ARG A 34 -3.37 6.92 18.12
C ARG A 34 -2.99 6.01 16.94
N ARG A 35 -3.95 5.78 16.04
CA ARG A 35 -3.79 4.87 14.89
C ARG A 35 -4.35 5.48 13.63
N MET A 36 -3.50 5.60 12.61
CA MET A 36 -3.89 5.88 11.22
C MET A 36 -4.44 4.62 10.56
N ARG A 37 -5.24 4.77 9.50
CA ARG A 37 -5.78 3.66 8.69
C ARG A 37 -4.67 2.76 8.17
N PHE A 38 -5.00 1.49 7.95
CA PHE A 38 -4.06 0.46 7.56
C PHE A 38 -3.26 0.84 6.31
N SER A 39 -1.94 0.74 6.40
CA SER A 39 -1.02 0.79 5.27
C SER A 39 0.32 0.22 5.72
N VAL A 40 1.01 -0.48 4.82
CA VAL A 40 2.30 -1.11 5.09
C VAL A 40 3.29 -0.72 4.00
N LEU A 41 4.50 -0.35 4.42
CA LEU A 41 5.61 -0.16 3.50
C LEU A 41 6.55 -1.36 3.59
N ILE A 42 6.88 -1.93 2.44
CA ILE A 42 7.85 -2.99 2.28
C ILE A 42 9.05 -2.41 1.54
N GLU A 43 10.23 -2.52 2.16
CA GLU A 43 11.50 -2.06 1.61
C GLU A 43 12.42 -3.27 1.40
N SER A 44 13.07 -3.33 0.25
CA SER A 44 14.15 -4.29 0.00
C SER A 44 15.43 -3.80 0.67
N ASP A 45 16.25 -4.73 1.21
CA ASP A 45 17.56 -4.38 1.79
C ASP A 45 18.66 -4.42 0.72
N GLU A 46 18.45 -5.17 -0.36
CA GLU A 46 19.44 -5.41 -1.42
C GLU A 46 19.26 -4.46 -2.61
N GLU A 47 18.04 -3.96 -2.82
CA GLU A 47 17.67 -3.06 -3.91
C GLU A 47 16.95 -1.83 -3.31
N ASP A 48 17.11 -0.63 -3.89
CA ASP A 48 16.34 0.57 -3.49
C ASP A 48 14.90 0.46 -4.03
N GLY A 49 14.17 -0.54 -3.54
CA GLY A 49 12.82 -0.87 -3.94
C GLY A 49 11.84 -0.72 -2.77
N ARG A 50 10.77 0.05 -2.98
CA ARG A 50 9.71 0.37 -2.02
C ARG A 50 8.34 0.02 -2.58
N VAL A 51 7.65 -0.90 -1.93
CA VAL A 51 6.28 -1.30 -2.28
C VAL A 51 5.35 -0.91 -1.15
N LEU A 52 4.25 -0.24 -1.50
CA LEU A 52 3.18 0.08 -0.58
C LEU A 52 2.11 -1.01 -0.65
N VAL A 53 1.65 -1.49 0.49
CA VAL A 53 0.41 -2.26 0.62
C VAL A 53 -0.64 -1.32 1.19
N ASP A 54 -1.69 -1.09 0.40
CA ASP A 54 -2.77 -0.13 0.63
C ASP A 54 -2.33 1.35 0.72
N SER A 55 -2.99 2.19 -0.08
CA SER A 55 -2.83 3.65 -0.10
C SER A 55 -3.98 4.29 0.67
N SER A 56 -3.92 4.19 2.00
CA SER A 56 -4.95 4.74 2.89
C SER A 56 -5.13 6.26 2.73
N PRO A 57 -6.27 6.84 3.14
CA PRO A 57 -6.46 8.29 3.16
C PRO A 57 -5.37 9.06 3.92
N ASP A 58 -4.70 8.41 4.87
CA ASP A 58 -3.64 9.00 5.69
C ASP A 58 -2.25 8.98 4.99
N LEU A 59 -2.16 8.47 3.75
CA LEU A 59 -0.90 8.22 3.03
C LEU A 59 0.03 9.42 3.03
N ARG A 60 -0.48 10.63 2.78
CA ARG A 60 0.32 11.86 2.79
C ARG A 60 1.10 12.00 4.10
N TRP A 61 0.41 11.85 5.24
CA TRP A 61 1.04 11.98 6.56
C TRP A 61 1.95 10.79 6.87
N GLN A 62 1.58 9.59 6.41
CA GLN A 62 2.41 8.39 6.55
C GLN A 62 3.76 8.54 5.85
N LEU A 63 3.78 9.05 4.62
CA LEU A 63 5.01 9.30 3.85
C LEU A 63 5.81 10.46 4.44
N LEU A 64 5.17 11.59 4.80
CA LEU A 64 5.86 12.73 5.42
C LEU A 64 6.53 12.35 6.75
N LYS A 65 5.87 11.55 7.59
CA LYS A 65 6.44 11.09 8.86
C LYS A 65 7.66 10.17 8.67
N LYS A 66 7.78 9.56 7.50
CA LYS A 66 8.90 8.67 7.12
C LYS A 66 9.93 9.35 6.22
N ASP A 67 9.74 10.64 5.91
CA ASP A 67 10.56 11.38 4.97
C ASP A 67 10.70 10.67 3.61
N LEU A 68 9.58 10.12 3.12
CA LEU A 68 9.53 9.39 1.85
C LEU A 68 8.94 10.27 0.75
N SER A 69 9.66 10.40 -0.36
CA SER A 69 9.26 11.17 -1.53
C SER A 69 8.69 10.31 -2.67
N SER A 70 8.89 8.98 -2.63
CA SER A 70 8.38 8.08 -3.65
C SER A 70 8.25 6.63 -3.18
N VAL A 71 7.37 5.89 -3.86
CA VAL A 71 7.25 4.42 -3.83
C VAL A 71 7.26 3.90 -5.27
N ASP A 72 7.73 2.67 -5.48
CA ASP A 72 7.87 2.06 -6.81
C ASP A 72 6.61 1.35 -7.28
N GLY A 73 5.75 0.94 -6.35
CA GLY A 73 4.50 0.27 -6.65
C GLY A 73 3.54 0.25 -5.47
N VAL A 74 2.27 0.01 -5.77
CA VAL A 74 1.19 -0.11 -4.79
C VAL A 74 0.45 -1.42 -5.04
N ILE A 75 0.18 -2.17 -3.98
CA ILE A 75 -0.68 -3.35 -3.96
C ILE A 75 -1.89 -3.00 -3.11
N TRP A 76 -3.10 -3.07 -3.68
CA TRP A 76 -4.33 -2.92 -2.92
C TRP A 76 -4.87 -4.28 -2.51
N THR A 77 -5.23 -4.43 -1.24
CA THR A 77 -5.84 -5.65 -0.72
C THR A 77 -7.28 -5.80 -1.21
N HIS A 78 -8.06 -4.72 -1.17
CA HIS A 78 -9.45 -4.66 -1.64
C HIS A 78 -9.92 -3.22 -1.84
N ALA A 79 -11.13 -3.04 -2.40
CA ALA A 79 -11.66 -1.75 -2.84
C ALA A 79 -12.55 -1.03 -1.80
N HIS A 80 -12.15 -1.03 -0.53
CA HIS A 80 -12.75 -0.14 0.47
C HIS A 80 -11.98 1.17 0.57
N TYR A 81 -12.71 2.26 0.85
CA TYR A 81 -12.20 3.63 0.83
C TYR A 81 -10.89 3.81 1.63
N ASP A 82 -10.81 3.16 2.79
CA ASP A 82 -9.67 3.22 3.71
C ASP A 82 -8.39 2.55 3.17
N HIS A 83 -8.46 1.83 2.05
CA HIS A 83 -7.33 1.12 1.45
C HIS A 83 -6.81 1.74 0.14
N TYR A 84 -7.58 2.57 -0.56
CA TYR A 84 -7.15 3.12 -1.86
C TYR A 84 -7.25 4.64 -1.99
N ALA A 85 -8.05 5.34 -1.17
CA ALA A 85 -8.38 6.74 -1.42
C ALA A 85 -7.20 7.73 -1.31
N GLY A 86 -6.11 7.35 -0.64
CA GLY A 86 -4.88 8.16 -0.58
C GLY A 86 -4.09 8.20 -1.89
N PHE A 87 -4.39 7.32 -2.85
CA PHE A 87 -3.67 7.24 -4.12
C PHE A 87 -3.75 8.54 -4.91
N ALA A 88 -4.88 9.24 -4.86
CA ALA A 88 -5.09 10.51 -5.55
C ALA A 88 -4.07 11.60 -5.16
N ILE A 89 -3.42 11.48 -4.00
CA ILE A 89 -2.42 12.44 -3.50
C ILE A 89 -0.99 12.06 -3.96
N SER A 90 -0.76 10.82 -4.43
CA SER A 90 0.57 10.26 -4.73
C SER A 90 1.15 10.67 -6.10
N THR A 91 0.42 11.45 -6.91
CA THR A 91 0.74 11.66 -8.34
C THR A 91 1.89 12.64 -8.63
N SER A 92 2.70 13.03 -7.65
CA SER A 92 3.77 14.02 -7.84
C SER A 92 5.16 13.44 -8.13
N SER A 93 5.33 12.10 -8.24
CA SER A 93 6.65 11.51 -8.49
C SER A 93 6.95 11.31 -10.00
N PRO A 94 7.95 12.00 -10.58
CA PRO A 94 8.31 11.88 -12.00
C PRO A 94 8.97 10.55 -12.38
N ARG A 95 9.25 9.64 -11.43
CA ARG A 95 9.79 8.30 -11.69
C ARG A 95 8.72 7.23 -11.93
N SER A 96 7.44 7.58 -11.80
CA SER A 96 6.37 6.58 -11.72
C SER A 96 5.88 6.13 -13.11
N GLY A 97 6.63 5.20 -13.70
CA GLY A 97 6.02 4.17 -14.56
C GLY A 97 5.19 3.23 -13.70
N MET A 98 4.06 3.72 -13.17
CA MET A 98 3.27 3.00 -12.16
C MET A 98 2.41 1.92 -12.81
N MET A 99 2.70 0.66 -12.49
CA MET A 99 1.96 -0.49 -12.98
C MET A 99 0.79 -0.83 -12.04
N TRP A 100 -0.38 -0.96 -12.64
CA TRP A 100 -1.62 -1.41 -12.03
C TRP A 100 -1.59 -2.93 -11.89
N LEU A 101 -1.67 -3.45 -10.68
CA LEU A 101 -1.95 -4.87 -10.44
C LEU A 101 -3.25 -4.97 -9.63
N PRO A 102 -4.43 -4.93 -10.26
CA PRO A 102 -5.63 -5.42 -9.61
C PRO A 102 -5.46 -6.92 -9.32
N ILE A 103 -5.93 -7.39 -8.17
CA ILE A 103 -5.92 -8.83 -7.78
C ILE A 103 -6.90 -9.65 -8.66
N SER A 104 -7.58 -9.03 -9.64
CA SER A 104 -8.37 -9.73 -10.67
C SER A 104 -7.53 -10.06 -11.93
N PRO A 105 -7.82 -11.16 -12.64
CA PRO A 105 -6.92 -11.73 -13.65
C PRO A 105 -7.04 -10.97 -14.98
N LEU A 106 -6.56 -9.73 -15.04
CA LEU A 106 -6.49 -8.97 -16.29
C LEU A 106 -5.12 -8.32 -16.47
N ARG A 107 -4.27 -9.09 -17.17
CA ARG A 107 -3.24 -8.65 -18.13
C ARG A 107 -2.26 -7.57 -17.64
N SER A 108 -1.16 -8.00 -17.02
CA SER A 108 0.03 -7.18 -16.83
C SER A 108 0.75 -6.96 -18.16
N ARG A 109 0.97 -5.69 -18.53
CA ARG A 109 2.02 -5.31 -19.50
C ARG A 109 3.36 -5.28 -18.75
N GLU A 110 4.45 -5.56 -19.45
CA GLU A 110 5.77 -5.85 -18.89
C GLU A 110 6.38 -4.69 -18.08
N CYS A 111 6.84 -5.00 -16.85
CA CYS A 111 7.65 -4.14 -15.99
C CYS A 111 9.09 -4.01 -16.51
N SER A 112 9.55 -2.79 -16.76
CA SER A 112 10.94 -2.49 -17.15
C SER A 112 11.81 -1.89 -16.03
N SER A 113 11.33 -1.72 -14.78
CA SER A 113 12.21 -1.31 -13.67
C SER A 113 13.02 -2.50 -13.11
N PRO A 114 14.36 -2.40 -13.01
CA PRO A 114 15.21 -3.48 -12.50
C PRO A 114 14.93 -3.85 -11.03
N SER A 115 14.54 -2.89 -10.17
CA SER A 115 14.36 -3.06 -8.72
C SER A 115 13.07 -3.79 -8.29
N PHE A 116 12.12 -3.99 -9.20
CA PHE A 116 10.85 -4.65 -8.89
C PHE A 116 10.87 -6.15 -9.24
N ARG A 117 11.83 -6.57 -10.08
CA ARG A 117 11.92 -7.96 -10.57
C ARG A 117 12.25 -8.95 -9.46
N SER A 118 13.00 -8.54 -8.44
CA SER A 118 13.37 -9.41 -7.32
C SER A 118 12.18 -9.76 -6.41
N ILE A 119 11.35 -8.76 -6.07
CA ILE A 119 10.15 -8.94 -5.23
C ILE A 119 9.12 -9.83 -5.93
N ILE A 120 8.88 -9.63 -7.24
CA ILE A 120 7.99 -10.51 -8.02
C ILE A 120 8.53 -11.95 -8.10
N ARG A 121 9.85 -12.13 -8.31
CA ARG A 121 10.44 -13.48 -8.40
C ARG A 121 10.22 -14.29 -7.12
N HIS A 122 10.26 -13.65 -5.96
CA HIS A 122 9.95 -14.31 -4.70
C HIS A 122 8.47 -14.70 -4.61
N TRP A 123 7.56 -13.85 -5.10
CA TRP A 123 6.12 -14.13 -5.13
C TRP A 123 5.74 -15.26 -6.10
N ARG A 124 6.42 -15.38 -7.26
CA ARG A 124 6.22 -16.50 -8.19
C ARG A 124 6.58 -17.86 -7.61
N ARG A 125 7.43 -17.91 -6.58
CA ARG A 125 7.82 -19.16 -5.89
C ARG A 125 6.71 -19.69 -4.97
N TRP A 126 5.73 -18.86 -4.62
CA TRP A 126 4.55 -19.23 -3.84
C TRP A 126 3.31 -19.40 -4.76
N GLY A 127 3.37 -20.40 -5.65
CA GLY A 127 2.18 -21.13 -6.12
C GLY A 127 1.08 -20.37 -6.90
N CYS A 128 1.43 -19.55 -7.89
CA CYS A 128 0.43 -19.04 -8.85
C CYS A 128 0.85 -19.39 -10.29
N GLU A 129 0.60 -20.65 -10.69
CA GLU A 129 0.69 -21.09 -12.08
C GLU A 129 -0.47 -20.50 -12.90
N LEU A 130 -0.14 -19.64 -13.86
CA LEU A 130 -1.07 -19.04 -14.81
C LEU A 130 -1.39 -20.06 -15.93
N THR A 131 -2.54 -20.72 -15.84
CA THR A 131 -3.15 -21.43 -16.98
C THR A 131 -4.10 -20.49 -17.75
N THR A 132 -3.92 -20.44 -19.07
CA THR A 132 -4.59 -19.60 -20.07
C THR A 132 -5.87 -20.24 -20.63
N ALA A 133 -6.89 -19.43 -20.98
CA ALA A 133 -7.74 -19.57 -22.18
C ALA A 133 -8.84 -18.47 -22.19
N ARG A 134 -8.81 -17.49 -23.11
CA ARG A 134 -9.48 -17.49 -24.44
C ARG A 134 -10.95 -17.91 -24.44
N ARG A 135 -11.86 -16.96 -24.20
CA ARG A 135 -13.17 -16.78 -24.87
C ARG A 135 -13.81 -15.50 -24.32
N TRP A 136 -14.85 -14.99 -24.98
CA TRP A 136 -15.56 -13.72 -24.69
C TRP A 136 -15.02 -12.48 -25.43
N LEU A 137 -14.97 -12.60 -26.76
CA LEU A 137 -15.49 -11.56 -27.65
C LEU A 137 -16.47 -12.24 -28.62
N SER A 138 -17.75 -12.17 -28.26
CA SER A 138 -18.94 -12.31 -29.10
C SER A 138 -20.09 -11.64 -28.36
#